data_AF-A0A381SDR3-F1
#
_entry.id   AF-A0A381SDR3-F1
#
_cell.length_a   1.000
_cell.length_b   1.000
_cell.length_c   1.000
_cell.angle_alpha   90.00
_cell.angle_beta   90.00
_cell.angle_gamma   90.00
#
_symmetry.space_group_name_H-M   'P 1'
#
loop_
_entity.id
_entity.type
_entity.pdbx_description
1 polymer ?
#
loop_
_entity_poly.entity_id
_entity_poly.type
_entity_poly.pdbx_seq_one_letter_code
_entity_poly.pdbx_strand_id
1 'polypeptide(L)' 'MSNPIITKKYRFCASHKYGNSNWSEEKNYEVFGKDYNTHGHNYILEVSVTGPIDQGSGWLVD' A
#
# COMPACT_ATOMS: atom_id res chain seq x y z
N MET A 1 -26.00 11.56 -9.88
CA MET A 1 -24.83 12.30 -9.36
C MET A 1 -23.79 11.27 -8.93
N SER A 2 -22.50 11.49 -9.22
CA SER A 2 -21.43 10.61 -8.74
C SER A 2 -21.16 10.86 -7.26
N ASN A 3 -21.07 9.80 -6.47
CA ASN A 3 -20.69 9.89 -5.06
C ASN A 3 -19.27 10.46 -4.93
N PRO A 4 -18.97 11.29 -3.90
CA PRO A 4 -17.63 11.79 -3.67
C PRO A 4 -16.68 10.66 -3.21
N ILE A 5 -15.38 10.93 -3.30
CA ILE A 5 -14.31 10.05 -2.79
C ILE A 5 -13.57 10.81 -1.69
N ILE A 6 -13.42 10.19 -0.51
CA ILE A 6 -12.52 10.67 0.54
C ILE A 6 -11.31 9.75 0.61
N THR A 7 -10.11 10.33 0.64
CA THR A 7 -8.86 9.59 0.76
C THR A 7 -8.14 9.99 2.04
N LYS A 8 -7.87 9.02 2.91
CA LYS A 8 -7.02 9.20 4.10
C LYS A 8 -5.63 8.66 3.82
N LYS A 9 -4.61 9.48 4.06
CA LYS A 9 -3.20 9.10 3.86
C LYS A 9 -2.54 8.80 5.20
N TYR A 10 -1.89 7.65 5.28
CA TYR A 10 -1.06 7.24 6.41
C TYR A 10 0.39 7.11 5.96
N ARG A 11 1.32 7.28 6.91
CA ARG A 11 2.75 7.04 6.71
C ARG A 11 3.20 5.95 7.66
N PHE A 12 4.00 5.01 7.17
CA PHE A 12 4.63 4.01 8.02
C PHE A 12 6.00 3.62 7.46
N CYS A 13 6.91 3.25 8.36
CA CYS A 13 8.24 2.77 8.00
C CYS A 13 8.26 1.25 8.15
N ALA A 14 8.73 0.53 7.14
CA ALA A 14 8.88 -0.92 7.21
C ALA A 14 10.12 -1.38 6.43
N SER A 15 10.71 -2.47 6.90
CA SER A 15 11.76 -3.19 6.18
C SER A 15 11.20 -4.45 5.53
N HIS A 16 11.80 -4.86 4.41
CA HIS A 16 11.46 -6.08 3.69
C HIS A 16 12.61 -6.54 2.80
N LYS A 17 12.44 -7.71 2.19
CA LYS A 17 13.25 -8.21 1.08
C LYS A 17 12.34 -8.94 0.09
N TYR A 18 12.69 -8.90 -1.19
CA TYR A 18 12.02 -9.73 -2.19
C TYR A 18 12.60 -11.14 -2.21
N GLY A 19 11.74 -12.12 -2.46
CA GLY A 19 12.13 -13.51 -2.56
C GLY A 19 10.96 -14.40 -2.95
N ASN A 20 11.25 -15.38 -3.79
CA ASN A 20 10.35 -16.46 -4.15
C ASN A 20 10.93 -17.78 -3.61
N SER A 21 10.19 -18.45 -2.73
CA SER A 21 10.63 -19.69 -2.07
C SER A 21 10.80 -20.88 -3.01
N ASN A 22 10.25 -20.80 -4.23
CA ASN A 22 10.37 -21.84 -5.25
C ASN A 22 11.54 -21.61 -6.20
N TRP A 23 12.33 -20.55 -6.03
CA TRP A 23 13.47 -20.21 -6.88
C TRP A 23 14.79 -20.42 -6.15
N SER A 24 15.86 -20.69 -6.91
CA SER A 24 17.21 -20.65 -6.35
C SER A 24 17.59 -19.23 -5.93
N GLU A 25 18.63 -19.10 -5.11
CA GLU A 25 19.13 -17.79 -4.68
C GLU A 25 19.65 -16.97 -5.85
N GLU A 26 20.32 -17.60 -6.81
CA GLU A 26 20.86 -16.95 -8.01
C GLU A 26 19.72 -16.36 -8.84
N LYS A 27 18.65 -17.12 -9.05
CA LYS A 27 17.48 -16.64 -9.79
C LYS A 27 16.77 -15.51 -9.04
N ASN A 28 16.66 -15.60 -7.71
CA ASN A 28 16.11 -14.51 -6.91
C ASN A 28 16.95 -13.23 -7.04
N TYR A 29 18.28 -13.35 -7.00
CA TYR A 29 19.18 -12.22 -7.16
C TYR A 29 19.15 -11.65 -8.59
N GLU A 30 19.08 -12.49 -9.61
CA GLU A 30 18.94 -12.06 -11.01
C GLU A 30 17.67 -11.25 -11.23
N VAL A 31 16.54 -11.70 -10.67
CA VAL A 31 15.23 -11.05 -10.86
C VAL A 31 15.06 -9.80 -10.00
N PHE A 32 15.40 -9.88 -8.70
CA PHE A 32 15.15 -8.79 -7.74
C PHE A 32 16.36 -7.87 -7.54
N GLY A 33 17.54 -8.24 -8.02
CA GLY A 33 18.76 -7.45 -7.87
C GLY A 33 19.04 -7.07 -6.42
N LYS A 34 19.27 -5.78 -6.17
CA LYS A 34 19.55 -5.27 -4.82
C LYS A 34 18.39 -5.47 -3.85
N ASP A 35 17.15 -5.54 -4.34
CA ASP A 35 15.96 -5.69 -3.51
C ASP A 35 15.78 -7.12 -2.96
N TYR A 36 16.58 -8.09 -3.44
CA TYR A 36 16.74 -9.40 -2.78
C TYR A 36 17.35 -9.27 -1.37
N ASN A 37 18.11 -8.21 -1.13
CA ASN A 37 18.66 -7.90 0.18
C ASN A 37 17.63 -7.19 1.05
N THR A 38 17.81 -7.27 2.37
CA THR A 38 16.96 -6.53 3.31
C THR A 38 17.18 -5.04 3.16
N HIS A 39 16.09 -4.30 2.98
CA HIS A 39 16.08 -2.85 2.85
C HIS A 39 14.76 -2.32 3.44
N GLY A 40 14.53 -1.01 3.40
CA GLY A 40 13.31 -0.44 3.97
C GLY A 40 12.88 0.85 3.29
N HIS A 41 11.62 1.22 3.55
CA HIS A 41 10.98 2.38 2.95
C HIS A 41 10.10 3.12 3.95
N ASN A 42 9.87 4.40 3.64
CA ASN A 42 8.87 5.23 4.28
C ASN A 42 7.62 5.22 3.39
N TYR A 43 6.76 4.23 3.58
CA TYR A 43 5.58 4.02 2.76
C TYR A 43 4.49 5.07 3.03
N ILE A 44 3.73 5.40 1.99
CA ILE A 44 2.47 6.13 2.07
C ILE A 44 1.35 5.14 1.74
N LEU A 45 0.41 4.95 2.67
CA LEU A 45 -0.81 4.18 2.44
C LEU A 45 -1.96 5.16 2.22
N GLU A 46 -2.59 5.10 1.05
CA GLU A 46 -3.80 5.87 0.74
C GLU A 46 -5.01 4.94 0.81
N VAL A 47 -5.95 5.26 1.68
CA VAL A 47 -7.23 4.53 1.82
C VAL A 47 -8.32 5.44 1.30
N SER A 48 -8.96 5.03 0.20
CA SER A 48 -10.01 5.79 -0.47
C SER A 48 -11.37 5.10 -0.29
N VAL A 49 -12.39 5.87 0.11
CA VAL A 49 -13.76 5.40 0.29
C VAL A 49 -14.70 6.28 -0.53
N THR A 50 -15.74 5.68 -1.13
CA THR A 50 -16.79 6.38 -1.86
C THR A 50 -18.16 5.83 -1.49
N GLY A 51 -19.18 6.67 -1.50
CA GLY A 51 -20.51 6.31 -1.03
C GLY A 51 -21.46 7.50 -0.96
N PRO A 52 -22.76 7.24 -0.69
CA PRO A 52 -23.71 8.31 -0.43
C PRO A 52 -23.29 9.12 0.79
N ILE A 53 -23.58 10.43 0.77
CA ILE A 53 -23.39 11.29 1.94
C ILE A 53 -24.64 11.24 2.80
N ASP A 54 -24.46 10.91 4.08
CA ASP A 54 -25.52 11.03 5.07
C ASP A 54 -25.93 12.51 5.18
N GLN A 55 -27.21 12.81 4.95
CA GLN A 55 -27.69 14.19 4.86
C GLN A 55 -27.78 14.88 6.23
N GLY A 56 -27.84 14.13 7.33
CA GLY A 56 -27.91 14.69 8.68
C GLY A 56 -26.55 15.12 9.22
N SER A 57 -25.55 14.25 9.05
CA SER A 57 -24.18 14.44 9.54
C SER A 57 -23.24 15.05 8.52
N GLY A 58 -23.52 14.89 7.22
CA GLY A 58 -22.61 15.23 6.13
C GLY A 58 -21.48 14.21 5.95
N TRP A 59 -21.52 13.07 6.63
CA TRP A 59 -20.44 12.08 6.61
C TRP A 59 -20.59 11.10 5.46
N LEU A 60 -19.45 10.65 4.95
CA LEU A 60 -19.36 9.51 4.05
C LEU A 60 -19.03 8.22 4.82
N VAL A 61 -18.14 8.32 5.79
CA VAL A 61 -17.64 7.26 6.67
C VAL A 61 -16.99 7.90 7.90
N ASP A 62 -16.99 7.20 9.03
CA ASP A 62 -16.23 7.53 10.25
C ASP A 62 -14.76 7.06 10.14
#